data_AF-A0A552UTC7-F1
#
_entry.id   AF-A0A552UTC7-F1
#
_cell.length_a   1.000
_cell.length_b   1.000
_cell.length_c   1.000
_cell.angle_alpha   90.00
_cell.angle_beta   90.00
_cell.angle_gamma   90.00
#
_symmetry.space_group_name_H-M   'P 1'
#
loop_
_entity.id
_entity.type
_entity.pdbx_description
1 polymer ?
#
loop_
_entity_poly.entity_id
_entity_poly.type
_entity_poly.pdbx_seq_one_letter_code
_entity_poly.pdbx_strand_id
1 'polypeptide(L)'
;MKPCTRCGNLLADDATYCDNCNTEQPKRFDEFEIQVPQSATFLKVLCILTIVGVAFTLISSAVSLTMDAGAPIEGMQSFYIVAFVAALAKLIAAILMLQRKLMGLYVYSVAAVIAIAIQIYSVSLTADYMNAKMGDMGDTILIATTAITVLIALTFLILYWLPVNRKLLS
;
A
#
# COMPACT_ATOMS: atom_id res chain seq x y z
N MET A 1 -22.21 -11.17 -36.40
CA MET A 1 -22.86 -10.37 -37.47
C MET A 1 -23.75 -9.35 -36.80
N LYS A 2 -23.70 -8.08 -37.22
CA LYS A 2 -24.47 -6.98 -36.63
C LYS A 2 -25.46 -6.39 -37.65
N PRO A 3 -26.66 -5.98 -37.25
CA PRO A 3 -27.58 -5.28 -38.14
C PRO A 3 -27.11 -3.84 -38.39
N CYS A 4 -27.25 -3.37 -39.63
CA CYS A 4 -27.05 -1.97 -39.98
C CYS A 4 -28.00 -1.08 -39.18
N THR A 5 -27.48 0.00 -38.59
CA THR A 5 -28.26 0.98 -37.82
C THR A 5 -29.35 1.68 -38.63
N ARG A 6 -29.24 1.72 -39.96
CA ARG A 6 -30.16 2.44 -40.85
C ARG A 6 -31.10 1.55 -41.64
N CYS A 7 -30.61 0.46 -42.22
CA CYS A 7 -31.40 -0.38 -43.13
C CYS A 7 -31.65 -1.80 -42.63
N GLY A 8 -31.10 -2.19 -41.46
CA GLY A 8 -31.29 -3.52 -40.88
C GLY A 8 -30.58 -4.66 -41.62
N ASN A 9 -29.81 -4.39 -42.68
CA ASN A 9 -29.02 -5.42 -43.35
C ASN A 9 -27.97 -6.04 -42.42
N LEU A 10 -27.75 -7.35 -42.52
CA LEU A 10 -26.76 -8.06 -41.70
C LEU A 10 -25.35 -7.82 -42.26
N LEU A 11 -24.48 -7.27 -41.43
CA LEU A 11 -23.10 -6.94 -41.75
C LEU A 11 -22.14 -7.79 -40.89
N ALA A 12 -20.88 -7.88 -41.31
CA ALA A 12 -19.81 -8.40 -40.47
C ALA A 12 -19.67 -7.52 -39.19
N ASP A 13 -19.25 -8.12 -38.07
CA ASP A 13 -19.21 -7.41 -36.78
C ASP A 13 -18.25 -6.21 -36.78
N ASP A 14 -17.22 -6.27 -37.62
CA ASP A 14 -16.19 -5.26 -37.83
C ASP A 14 -16.50 -4.28 -38.98
N ALA A 15 -17.59 -4.48 -39.74
CA ALA A 15 -17.93 -3.60 -40.85
C ALA A 15 -18.20 -2.17 -40.36
N THR A 16 -17.39 -1.22 -40.83
CA THR A 16 -17.53 0.23 -40.55
C THR A 16 -18.45 0.93 -41.55
N TYR A 17 -18.88 0.22 -42.58
CA TYR A 17 -19.67 0.75 -43.68
C TYR A 17 -20.71 -0.26 -44.14
N CYS A 18 -21.88 0.23 -44.55
CA CYS A 18 -22.94 -0.60 -45.12
C CYS A 18 -23.05 -0.38 -46.62
N ASP A 19 -22.72 -1.40 -47.42
CA ASP A 19 -22.78 -1.36 -48.89
C ASP A 19 -24.22 -1.27 -49.44
N ASN A 20 -25.21 -1.68 -48.65
CA ASN A 20 -26.62 -1.69 -49.10
C ASN A 20 -27.29 -0.31 -48.99
N CYS A 21 -26.93 0.49 -47.97
CA CYS A 21 -27.55 1.80 -47.75
C CYS A 21 -26.55 2.96 -47.71
N ASN A 22 -25.30 2.71 -48.14
CA ASN A 22 -24.20 3.67 -48.20
C ASN A 22 -24.10 4.52 -46.92
N THR A 23 -24.15 3.86 -45.76
CA THR A 23 -24.16 4.54 -44.46
C THR A 23 -23.04 3.99 -43.59
N GLU A 24 -22.21 4.90 -43.08
CA GLU A 24 -21.18 4.60 -42.10
C GLU A 24 -21.79 4.06 -40.81
N GLN A 25 -21.22 2.97 -40.30
CA GLN A 25 -21.64 2.36 -39.04
C GLN A 25 -20.75 2.91 -37.92
N PRO A 26 -21.33 3.34 -36.78
CA PRO A 26 -20.53 3.79 -35.65
C PRO A 26 -19.63 2.64 -35.19
N LYS A 27 -18.33 2.92 -35.02
CA LYS A 27 -17.38 1.97 -34.42
C LYS A 27 -17.86 1.65 -33.00
N ARG A 28 -17.83 0.37 -32.60
CA ARG A 28 -18.19 -0.04 -31.24
C ARG A 28 -17.27 0.69 -30.26
N PHE A 29 -17.85 1.18 -29.17
CA PHE A 29 -17.14 1.84 -28.08
C PHE A 29 -16.06 0.96 -27.43
N ASP A 30 -16.10 -0.35 -27.67
CA ASP A 30 -15.10 -1.33 -27.22
C ASP A 30 -13.68 -1.01 -27.78
N GLU A 31 -13.57 -0.28 -28.89
CA GLU A 31 -12.27 0.16 -29.45
C GLU A 31 -11.76 1.49 -28.83
N PHE A 32 -12.62 2.17 -28.07
CA PHE A 32 -12.28 3.34 -27.25
C PHE A 32 -12.05 2.99 -25.78
N GLU A 33 -12.17 1.72 -25.38
CA GLU A 33 -11.55 1.27 -24.14
C GLU A 33 -10.05 1.38 -24.29
N ILE A 34 -9.52 2.54 -23.89
CA ILE A 34 -8.10 2.74 -23.66
C ILE A 34 -7.69 1.62 -22.70
N GLN A 35 -7.09 0.55 -23.23
CA GLN A 35 -6.34 -0.39 -22.44
C GLN A 35 -5.16 0.41 -21.89
N VAL A 36 -5.37 1.07 -20.74
CA VAL A 36 -4.32 1.79 -20.04
C VAL A 36 -3.24 0.75 -19.80
N PRO A 37 -2.06 0.82 -20.46
CA PRO A 37 -1.00 -0.12 -20.18
C PRO A 37 -0.72 0.04 -18.69
N GLN A 38 -1.03 -0.98 -17.89
CA GLN A 38 -0.88 -0.92 -16.45
C GLN A 38 0.61 -0.71 -16.18
N SER A 39 1.00 0.55 -15.99
CA SER A 39 2.41 0.88 -15.85
C SER A 39 2.84 0.37 -14.48
N ALA A 40 3.73 -0.61 -14.48
CA ALA A 40 4.38 -1.12 -13.28
C ALA A 40 5.13 -0.01 -12.50
N THR A 41 5.23 1.20 -13.06
CA THR A 41 5.79 2.40 -12.45
C THR A 41 5.11 2.74 -11.12
N PHE A 42 3.78 2.66 -11.03
CA PHE A 42 3.07 2.98 -9.79
C PHE A 42 3.45 2.01 -8.65
N LEU A 43 3.42 0.70 -8.93
CA LEU A 43 3.83 -0.34 -7.99
C LEU A 43 5.31 -0.18 -7.58
N LYS A 44 6.20 0.11 -8.54
CA LYS A 44 7.63 0.34 -8.28
C LYS A 44 7.85 1.53 -7.34
N VAL A 45 7.18 2.66 -7.58
CA VAL A 45 7.28 3.85 -6.71
C VAL A 45 6.81 3.54 -5.29
N LEU A 46 5.66 2.85 -5.15
CA LEU A 46 5.12 2.45 -3.85
C LEU A 46 6.06 1.50 -3.09
N CYS A 47 6.68 0.54 -3.79
CA CYS A 47 7.69 -0.37 -3.23
C CYS A 47 8.94 0.38 -2.77
N ILE A 48 9.45 1.32 -3.58
CA ILE A 48 10.62 2.13 -3.22
C ILE A 48 10.33 2.97 -1.97
N LEU A 49 9.18 3.65 -1.92
CA LEU A 49 8.74 4.39 -0.73
C LEU A 49 8.65 3.48 0.51
N THR A 50 8.17 2.25 0.34
CA THR A 50 8.09 1.27 1.43
C THR A 50 9.48 0.86 1.91
N ILE A 51 10.42 0.61 1.00
CA ILE A 51 11.81 0.27 1.34
C ILE A 51 12.46 1.43 2.10
N VAL A 52 12.27 2.67 1.65
CA VAL A 52 12.80 3.87 2.32
C VAL A 52 12.21 3.99 3.74
N GLY A 53 10.89 3.85 3.89
CA GLY A 53 10.24 3.90 5.20
C GLY A 53 10.69 2.78 6.15
N VAL A 54 10.89 1.57 5.62
CA VAL A 54 11.41 0.44 6.39
C VAL A 54 12.87 0.66 6.80
N ALA A 55 13.72 1.20 5.91
CA ALA A 55 15.11 1.50 6.24
C ALA A 55 15.21 2.49 7.41
N PHE A 56 14.39 3.54 7.40
CA PHE A 56 14.32 4.48 8.51
C PHE A 56 13.88 3.79 9.82
N THR A 57 12.86 2.92 9.74
CA THR A 57 12.36 2.17 10.90
C THR A 57 13.43 1.22 11.47
N LEU A 58 14.19 0.54 10.61
CA LEU A 58 15.27 -0.36 11.01
C LEU A 58 16.41 0.39 11.70
N ILE A 59 16.80 1.56 11.19
CA ILE A 59 17.83 2.40 11.81
C ILE A 59 17.34 2.90 13.18
N SER A 60 16.12 3.44 13.25
CA SER A 60 15.56 3.94 14.50
C SER A 60 15.45 2.84 15.56
N SER A 61 14.95 1.66 15.19
CA SER A 61 14.82 0.54 16.13
C SER A 61 16.17 -0.01 16.59
N ALA A 62 17.16 -0.07 15.70
CA ALA A 62 18.52 -0.48 16.07
C ALA A 62 19.18 0.51 17.04
N VAL A 63 19.01 1.82 16.82
CA VAL A 63 19.50 2.86 17.74
C VAL A 63 18.76 2.80 19.08
N SER A 64 17.44 2.60 19.07
CA SER A 64 16.67 2.47 20.31
C SER A 64 17.08 1.24 21.13
N LEU A 65 17.40 0.11 20.49
CA LEU A 65 17.90 -1.09 21.18
C LEU A 65 19.27 -0.87 21.84
N THR A 66 20.12 -0.01 21.29
CA THR A 66 21.44 0.30 21.88
C THR A 66 21.36 1.41 22.94
N MET A 67 20.38 2.30 22.85
CA MET A 67 20.15 3.40 23.79
C MET A 67 19.31 3.02 25.02
N ASP A 68 18.81 1.78 25.09
CA ASP A 68 17.97 1.27 26.19
C ASP A 68 18.69 1.13 27.55
N ALA A 69 19.88 1.69 27.68
CA ALA A 69 20.69 1.66 28.90
C ALA A 69 20.15 2.56 30.05
N GLY A 70 18.92 3.08 30.00
CA GLY A 70 18.48 4.07 30.98
C GLY A 70 16.97 4.30 31.21
N ALA A 71 16.07 3.52 30.60
CA ALA A 71 14.62 3.66 30.83
C ALA A 71 14.05 2.39 31.51
N PRO A 72 13.64 2.44 32.79
CA PRO A 72 13.11 1.29 33.51
C PRO A 72 11.62 1.06 33.16
N ILE A 73 11.33 0.74 31.91
CA ILE A 73 9.98 0.35 31.47
C ILE A 73 10.02 -1.10 31.03
N GLU A 74 9.52 -1.98 31.90
CA GLU A 74 9.39 -3.40 31.61
C GLU A 74 8.55 -3.60 30.33
N GLY A 75 9.14 -4.24 29.32
CA GLY A 75 8.49 -4.51 28.03
C GLY A 75 8.95 -3.64 26.85
N MET A 76 9.71 -2.55 27.06
CA MET A 76 10.14 -1.68 25.96
C MET A 76 11.02 -2.41 24.93
N GLN A 77 11.91 -3.30 25.38
CA GLN A 77 12.75 -4.14 24.51
C GLN A 77 11.93 -5.04 23.58
N SER A 78 10.85 -5.64 24.09
CA SER A 78 10.00 -6.52 23.29
C SER A 78 9.34 -5.76 22.13
N PHE A 79 8.98 -4.49 22.30
CA PHE A 79 8.44 -3.70 21.20
C PHE A 79 9.48 -3.44 20.12
N TYR A 80 10.69 -3.06 20.49
CA TYR A 80 11.73 -2.79 19.50
C TYR A 80 12.09 -4.04 18.70
N ILE A 81 12.15 -5.21 19.35
CA ILE A 81 12.39 -6.48 18.67
C ILE A 81 11.25 -6.82 17.71
N VAL A 82 9.99 -6.74 18.15
CA VAL A 82 8.86 -7.08 17.28
C VAL A 82 8.69 -6.06 16.15
N ALA A 83 8.95 -4.78 16.40
CA ALA A 83 8.96 -3.74 15.37
C ALA A 83 10.06 -3.99 14.33
N PHE A 84 11.24 -4.44 14.76
CA PHE A 84 12.34 -4.83 13.87
C PHE A 84 11.95 -6.03 12.99
N VAL A 85 11.35 -7.07 13.58
CA VAL A 85 10.86 -8.24 12.83
C VAL A 85 9.77 -7.84 11.83
N ALA A 86 8.82 -7.00 12.23
CA ALA A 86 7.77 -6.50 11.35
C ALA A 86 8.35 -5.65 10.20
N ALA A 87 9.39 -4.88 10.45
CA ALA A 87 10.10 -4.12 9.42
C ALA A 87 10.81 -5.04 8.41
N LEU A 88 11.48 -6.11 8.87
CA LEU A 88 12.06 -7.12 7.98
C LEU A 88 11.00 -7.83 7.15
N ALA A 89 9.86 -8.19 7.74
CA ALA A 89 8.74 -8.79 7.01
C ALA A 89 8.21 -7.86 5.91
N LYS A 90 8.09 -6.55 6.17
CA LYS A 90 7.71 -5.54 5.16
C LYS A 90 8.77 -5.42 4.05
N LEU A 91 10.05 -5.54 4.38
CA LEU A 91 11.14 -5.52 3.40
C LEU A 91 11.07 -6.73 2.47
N ILE A 92 10.93 -7.93 3.04
CA ILE A 92 10.76 -9.18 2.29
C ILE A 92 9.52 -9.08 1.38
N ALA A 93 8.41 -8.56 1.92
CA ALA A 93 7.20 -8.36 1.17
C ALA A 93 7.37 -7.39 -0.01
N ALA A 94 8.09 -6.29 0.18
CA ALA A 94 8.40 -5.33 -0.88
C ALA A 94 9.26 -5.96 -2.00
N ILE A 95 10.29 -6.75 -1.64
CA ILE A 95 11.09 -7.50 -2.62
C ILE A 95 10.20 -8.48 -3.40
N LEU A 96 9.29 -9.18 -2.72
CA LEU A 96 8.44 -10.17 -3.35
C LEU A 96 7.36 -9.53 -4.25
N MET A 97 6.90 -8.32 -3.93
CA MET A 97 6.05 -7.51 -4.79
C MET A 97 6.80 -7.00 -6.03
N LEU A 98 8.09 -6.66 -5.92
CA LEU A 98 8.93 -6.34 -7.09
C LEU A 98 9.11 -7.56 -8.02
N GLN A 99 9.10 -8.78 -7.47
CA GLN A 99 9.07 -10.03 -8.23
C GLN A 99 7.69 -10.38 -8.82
N ARG A 100 6.72 -9.46 -8.74
CA ARG A 100 5.34 -9.60 -9.24
C ARG A 100 4.50 -10.70 -8.59
N LYS A 101 4.86 -11.16 -7.38
CA LYS A 101 4.12 -12.24 -6.70
C LYS A 101 3.03 -11.69 -5.77
N LEU A 102 1.80 -12.17 -5.90
CA LEU A 102 0.67 -11.82 -5.01
C LEU A 102 0.92 -12.10 -3.53
N MET A 103 1.73 -13.13 -3.22
CA MET A 103 2.09 -13.47 -1.84
C MET A 103 2.76 -12.31 -1.10
N GLY A 104 3.42 -11.40 -1.83
CA GLY A 104 4.11 -10.24 -1.24
C GLY A 104 3.11 -9.26 -0.66
N LEU A 105 2.00 -9.03 -1.36
CA LEU A 105 0.92 -8.17 -0.89
C LEU A 105 0.29 -8.68 0.42
N TYR A 106 0.07 -9.99 0.51
CA TYR A 106 -0.46 -10.61 1.73
C TYR A 106 0.51 -10.46 2.91
N VAL A 107 1.79 -10.81 2.73
CA VAL A 107 2.81 -10.67 3.78
C VAL A 107 2.94 -9.21 4.23
N TYR A 108 2.92 -8.26 3.30
CA TYR A 108 2.94 -6.84 3.64
C TYR A 108 1.73 -6.43 4.48
N SER A 109 0.53 -6.84 4.07
CA SER A 109 -0.70 -6.46 4.78
C SER A 109 -0.71 -6.97 6.22
N VAL A 110 -0.31 -8.23 6.45
CA VAL A 110 -0.19 -8.82 7.78
C VAL A 110 0.86 -8.07 8.61
N ALA A 111 2.04 -7.84 8.05
CA ALA A 111 3.11 -7.10 8.74
C ALA A 111 2.74 -5.63 9.03
N ALA A 112 1.95 -5.00 8.15
CA ALA A 112 1.43 -3.65 8.34
C ALA A 112 0.42 -3.59 9.50
N VAL A 113 -0.53 -4.53 9.55
CA VAL A 113 -1.52 -4.62 10.64
C VAL A 113 -0.84 -4.87 11.98
N ILE A 114 0.11 -5.81 12.04
CA ILE A 114 0.89 -6.08 13.26
C ILE A 114 1.64 -4.82 13.72
N ALA A 115 2.31 -4.12 12.80
CA ALA A 115 3.03 -2.90 13.13
C ALA A 115 2.11 -1.78 13.65
N ILE A 116 0.89 -1.65 13.09
CA ILE A 116 -0.10 -0.68 13.55
C ILE A 116 -0.56 -1.03 14.98
N ALA A 117 -0.90 -2.29 15.24
CA ALA A 117 -1.33 -2.75 16.56
C ALA A 117 -0.26 -2.47 17.63
N ILE A 118 1.01 -2.71 17.31
CA ILE A 118 2.13 -2.44 18.22
C ILE A 118 2.31 -0.94 18.45
N GLN A 119 2.20 -0.10 17.41
CA GLN A 119 2.29 1.35 17.59
C GLN A 119 1.21 1.87 18.52
N ILE A 120 -0.03 1.40 18.38
CA ILE A 120 -1.13 1.80 19.27
C ILE A 120 -0.84 1.36 20.72
N TYR A 121 -0.40 0.12 20.92
CA TYR A 121 -0.09 -0.38 22.26
C TYR A 121 1.13 0.31 22.88
N SER A 122 2.11 0.73 22.07
CA SER A 122 3.27 1.48 22.55
C SER A 122 2.88 2.81 23.18
N VAL A 123 1.84 3.47 22.65
CA VAL A 123 1.31 4.73 23.21
C VAL A 123 0.77 4.49 24.61
N SER A 124 -0.06 3.45 24.78
CA SER A 124 -0.64 3.16 26.09
C SER A 124 0.39 2.84 27.17
N LEU A 125 1.54 2.25 26.82
CA LEU A 125 2.58 1.94 27.79
C LEU A 125 3.53 3.12 28.07
N THR A 126 3.75 4.00 27.10
CA THR A 126 4.76 5.06 27.21
C THR A 126 4.18 6.46 27.48
N ALA A 127 2.85 6.62 27.46
CA ALA A 127 2.15 7.87 27.76
C ALA A 127 2.58 8.47 29.13
N ASP A 128 2.51 7.67 30.20
CA ASP A 128 2.86 8.13 31.55
C ASP A 128 4.35 8.51 31.68
N TYR A 129 5.22 7.74 31.06
CA TYR A 129 6.67 8.01 31.04
C TYR A 129 7.01 9.27 30.25
N MET A 130 6.35 9.49 29.11
CA MET A 130 6.54 10.68 28.28
C MET A 130 6.04 11.93 28.98
N ASN A 131 4.90 11.85 29.70
CA ASN A 131 4.43 12.95 30.54
C ASN A 131 5.41 13.25 31.70
N ALA A 132 6.01 12.23 32.31
CA ALA A 132 7.02 12.43 33.35
C ALA A 132 8.32 13.09 32.83
N LYS A 133 8.70 12.83 31.56
CA LYS A 133 9.92 13.36 30.92
C LYS A 133 9.74 14.73 30.25
N MET A 134 8.58 14.98 29.64
CA MET A 134 8.31 16.17 28.82
C MET A 134 7.23 17.10 29.41
N GLY A 135 6.71 16.77 30.60
CA GLY A 135 5.58 17.47 31.19
C GLY A 135 4.26 17.12 30.50
N ASP A 136 3.20 17.89 30.80
CA ASP A 136 1.81 17.61 30.40
C ASP A 136 1.57 17.52 28.88
N MET A 137 2.55 17.93 28.05
CA MET A 137 2.47 17.82 26.59
C MET A 137 3.02 16.48 26.04
N GLY A 138 3.66 15.65 26.86
CA GLY A 138 4.35 14.43 26.43
C GLY A 138 3.42 13.42 25.77
N ASP A 139 2.28 13.12 26.40
CA ASP A 139 1.28 12.19 25.88
C ASP A 139 0.58 12.73 24.63
N THR A 140 0.27 14.03 24.61
CA THR A 140 -0.35 14.68 23.43
C THR A 140 0.56 14.57 22.19
N ILE A 141 1.87 14.76 22.36
CA ILE A 141 2.84 14.61 21.27
C ILE A 141 2.93 13.15 20.81
N LEU A 142 2.92 12.19 21.75
CA LEU A 142 3.00 10.77 21.43
C LEU A 142 1.75 10.27 20.68
N ILE A 143 0.56 10.67 21.12
CA ILE A 143 -0.71 10.35 20.45
C ILE A 143 -0.75 10.98 19.05
N ALA A 144 -0.35 12.25 18.92
CA ALA A 144 -0.36 12.93 17.63
C ALA A 144 0.61 12.29 16.61
N THR A 145 1.82 11.97 17.04
CA THR A 145 2.83 11.33 16.18
C THR A 145 2.40 9.93 15.74
N THR A 146 1.85 9.12 16.64
CA THR A 146 1.35 7.79 16.30
C THR A 146 0.11 7.81 15.42
N ALA A 147 -0.81 8.77 15.61
CA ALA A 147 -1.94 8.95 14.72
C ALA A 147 -1.48 9.24 13.27
N ILE A 148 -0.47 10.09 13.10
CA ILE A 148 0.11 10.39 11.78
C ILE A 148 0.74 9.14 11.16
N THR A 149 1.53 8.37 11.90
CA THR A 149 2.19 7.16 11.36
C THR A 149 1.19 6.09 10.98
N VAL A 150 0.13 5.89 11.77
CA VAL A 150 -0.95 4.94 11.47
C VAL A 150 -1.71 5.38 10.23
N LEU A 151 -2.04 6.66 10.08
CA LEU A 151 -2.72 7.19 8.90
C LEU A 151 -1.90 6.94 7.64
N ILE A 152 -0.59 7.24 7.67
CA ILE A 152 0.32 6.95 6.57
C ILE A 152 0.32 5.44 6.26
N ALA A 153 0.45 4.58 7.27
CA ALA A 153 0.47 3.12 7.09
C ALA A 153 -0.84 2.60 6.45
N LEU A 154 -2.00 3.10 6.87
CA LEU A 154 -3.30 2.77 6.28
C LEU A 154 -3.39 3.25 4.83
N THR A 155 -2.87 4.44 4.54
CA THR A 155 -2.86 4.99 3.17
C THR A 155 -2.07 4.08 2.25
N PHE A 156 -0.87 3.64 2.65
CA PHE A 156 -0.09 2.67 1.90
C PHE A 156 -0.83 1.34 1.73
N LEU A 157 -1.46 0.82 2.79
CA LEU A 157 -2.22 -0.44 2.73
C LEU A 157 -3.38 -0.35 1.70
N ILE A 158 -4.13 0.75 1.70
CA ILE A 158 -5.20 1.00 0.72
C ILE A 158 -4.63 1.11 -0.70
N LEU A 159 -3.56 1.89 -0.89
CA LEU A 159 -2.92 2.06 -2.20
C LEU A 159 -2.41 0.72 -2.76
N TYR A 160 -1.84 -0.14 -1.91
CA TYR A 160 -1.39 -1.48 -2.30
C TYR A 160 -2.54 -2.39 -2.73
N TRP A 161 -3.73 -2.24 -2.13
CA TRP A 161 -4.94 -3.01 -2.46
C TRP A 161 -5.73 -2.50 -3.67
N LEU A 162 -5.34 -1.37 -4.28
CA LEU A 162 -6.00 -0.87 -5.48
C LEU A 162 -6.01 -1.95 -6.59
N PRO A 163 -7.12 -2.05 -7.35
CA PRO A 163 -7.25 -3.06 -8.42
C PRO A 163 -6.17 -2.91 -9.49
N VAL A 164 -5.61 -1.71 -9.63
CA VAL A 164 -4.48 -1.44 -10.54
C VAL A 164 -3.24 -2.25 -10.13
N ASN A 165 -2.88 -2.25 -8.85
CA ASN A 165 -1.74 -3.00 -8.31
C ASN A 165 -2.01 -4.50 -8.26
N ARG A 166 -3.24 -4.88 -7.87
CA ARG A 166 -3.63 -6.29 -7.77
C ARG A 166 -3.58 -7.02 -9.11
N LYS A 167 -3.91 -6.35 -10.24
CA LYS A 167 -3.82 -6.95 -11.58
C LYS A 167 -2.38 -7.15 -12.07
N LEU A 168 -1.43 -6.36 -11.55
CA LEU A 168 0.00 -6.45 -11.89
C LEU A 168 0.74 -7.57 -11.14
N LEU A 169 0.16 -8.01 -10.03
CA LEU A 169 0.62 -9.10 -9.21
C LEU A 169 -0.26 -10.32 -9.57
N SER A 170 0.26 -11.29 -10.30
CA SER A 170 -0.48 -12.52 -10.68
C SER A 170 0.29 -13.74 -10.25
#